data_AF-A0A6J7BSL9-F1
#
_entry.id   AF-A0A6J7BSL9-F1
#
_cell.length_a   1.000
_cell.length_b   1.000
_cell.length_c   1.000
_cell.angle_alpha   90.00
_cell.angle_beta   90.00
_cell.angle_gamma   90.00
#
_symmetry.space_group_name_H-M   'P 1'
#
loop_
_entity.id
_entity.type
_entity.pdbx_description
1 polymer ?
#
loop_
_entity_poly.entity_id
_entity_poly.type
_entity_poly.pdbx_seq_one_letter_code
_entity_poly.pdbx_strand_id
1 'polypeptide(L)'
;MQTTTFIQGGYLYVNQAKIDLKYIKSATALNEGEFKRAAGIDADPAAFIAMNFWVKTGVKVALQDKNDPTPYWLISSRKATELVKALS
;
A
#
# COMPACT_ATOMS: atom_id res chain seq x y z
N MET A 1 12.41 -6.49 -10.03
CA MET A 1 10.97 -6.84 -10.10
C MET A 1 10.19 -5.54 -9.98
N GLN A 2 9.27 -5.27 -10.90
CA GLN A 2 8.37 -4.11 -10.84
C GLN A 2 7.18 -4.48 -9.95
N THR A 3 6.80 -3.60 -9.00
CA THR A 3 5.56 -3.82 -8.24
C THR A 3 4.36 -3.75 -9.17
N THR A 4 3.62 -4.86 -9.29
CA THR A 4 2.38 -4.91 -10.07
C THR A 4 1.21 -4.69 -9.12
N THR A 5 0.48 -3.59 -9.32
CA THR A 5 -0.68 -3.22 -8.50
C THR A 5 -1.90 -3.04 -9.39
N PHE A 6 -2.98 -3.78 -9.12
CA PHE A 6 -4.24 -3.66 -9.84
C PHE A 6 -5.42 -4.05 -8.94
N ILE A 7 -6.62 -3.59 -9.31
CA ILE A 7 -7.85 -3.88 -8.58
C ILE A 7 -8.74 -4.72 -9.49
N GLN A 8 -9.23 -5.86 -9.01
CA GLN A 8 -10.11 -6.73 -9.78
C GLN A 8 -11.07 -7.49 -8.87
N GLY A 9 -12.36 -7.50 -9.23
CA GLY A 9 -13.38 -8.31 -8.54
C GLY A 9 -13.56 -8.00 -7.06
N GLY A 10 -13.32 -6.75 -6.64
CA GLY A 10 -13.41 -6.36 -5.22
C GLY A 10 -12.15 -6.66 -4.39
N TYR A 11 -11.03 -6.99 -5.05
CA TYR A 11 -9.74 -7.22 -4.40
C TYR A 11 -8.66 -6.28 -4.94
N LEU A 12 -7.78 -5.83 -4.05
CA LEU A 12 -6.53 -5.17 -4.39
C LEU A 12 -5.41 -6.22 -4.46
N TYR A 13 -4.76 -6.31 -5.62
CA TYR A 13 -3.61 -7.17 -5.86
C TYR A 13 -2.34 -6.34 -5.84
N VAL A 14 -1.34 -6.83 -5.12
CA VAL A 14 0.00 -6.24 -5.05
C VAL A 14 1.02 -7.37 -5.12
N ASN A 15 1.70 -7.49 -6.26
CA ASN A 15 2.58 -8.63 -6.55
C ASN A 15 1.84 -9.97 -6.38
N GLN A 16 2.25 -10.78 -5.40
CA GLN A 16 1.64 -12.08 -5.06
C GLN A 16 0.65 -11.97 -3.90
N ALA A 17 0.56 -10.81 -3.24
CA ALA A 17 -0.39 -10.56 -2.16
C ALA A 17 -1.71 -10.02 -2.74
N LYS A 18 -2.82 -10.38 -2.09
CA LYS A 18 -4.14 -9.80 -2.39
C LYS A 18 -4.90 -9.54 -1.10
N ILE A 19 -5.70 -8.48 -1.10
CA ILE A 19 -6.57 -8.14 0.01
C ILE A 19 -7.95 -7.73 -0.51
N ASP A 20 -8.98 -8.11 0.23
CA ASP A 20 -10.35 -7.73 -0.05
C ASP A 20 -10.55 -6.24 0.28
N LEU A 21 -11.16 -5.49 -0.65
CA LEU A 21 -11.38 -4.05 -0.48
C LEU A 21 -12.21 -3.73 0.78
N LYS A 22 -13.03 -4.67 1.27
CA LYS A 22 -13.82 -4.49 2.51
C LYS A 22 -12.97 -4.28 3.77
N TYR A 23 -11.72 -4.74 3.75
CA TYR A 23 -10.79 -4.57 4.86
C TYR A 23 -9.94 -3.31 4.72
N ILE A 24 -10.04 -2.60 3.59
CA ILE A 24 -9.34 -1.33 3.40
C ILE A 24 -10.15 -0.24 4.08
N LYS A 25 -9.55 0.37 5.10
CA LYS A 25 -10.16 1.49 5.83
C LYS A 25 -9.92 2.81 5.12
N SER A 26 -8.71 3.03 4.63
CA SER A 26 -8.34 4.25 3.90
C SER A 26 -7.08 4.03 3.07
N ALA A 27 -6.93 4.82 2.01
CA ALA A 27 -5.72 4.88 1.21
C ALA A 27 -5.20 6.32 1.19
N THR A 28 -3.91 6.50 1.43
CA THR A 28 -3.28 7.83 1.46
C THR A 28 -2.05 7.83 0.56
N ALA A 29 -2.00 8.77 -0.38
CA ALA A 29 -0.83 8.97 -1.24
C ALA A 29 0.25 9.65 -0.43
N LEU A 30 1.45 9.06 -0.42
CA LEU A 30 2.61 9.58 0.27
C LEU A 30 3.56 10.24 -0.72
N ASN A 31 4.07 11.41 -0.33
CA ASN A 31 5.17 12.06 -1.06
C ASN A 31 6.51 11.35 -0.81
N GLU A 32 7.59 11.80 -1.46
CA GLU A 32 8.91 11.17 -1.34
C GLU A 32 9.44 11.10 0.11
N GLY A 33 9.28 12.19 0.88
CA GLY A 33 9.75 12.24 2.26
C GLY A 33 8.94 11.33 3.18
N GLU A 34 7.61 11.34 3.03
CA GLU A 34 6.70 10.49 3.80
C GLU A 34 6.89 9.00 3.49
N PHE A 35 7.01 8.66 2.21
CA PHE A 35 7.23 7.28 1.79
C PHE A 35 8.57 6.75 2.29
N LYS A 36 9.63 7.57 2.21
CA LYS A 36 10.94 7.20 2.75
C LYS A 36 10.91 6.97 4.27
N ARG A 37 10.19 7.80 5.02
CA ARG A 37 10.04 7.61 6.47
C ARG A 37 9.22 6.36 6.78
N ALA A 38 8.09 6.16 6.11
CA ALA A 38 7.22 5.01 6.27
C ALA A 38 7.89 3.67 5.90
N ALA A 39 8.81 3.68 4.94
CA ALA A 39 9.63 2.52 4.58
C ALA A 39 10.90 2.36 5.43
N GLY A 40 11.22 3.36 6.27
CA GLY A 40 12.43 3.43 7.06
C GLY A 40 12.11 3.48 8.55
N ILE A 41 12.32 4.64 9.17
CA ILE A 41 12.23 4.80 10.62
C ILE A 41 10.82 4.56 11.19
N ASP A 42 9.78 4.86 10.42
CA ASP A 42 8.38 4.68 10.82
C ASP A 42 7.82 3.33 10.31
N ALA A 43 8.69 2.44 9.83
CA ALA A 43 8.27 1.15 9.31
C ALA A 43 7.81 0.24 10.46
N ASP A 44 6.54 -0.17 10.40
CA ASP A 44 5.98 -1.18 11.28
C ASP A 44 6.38 -2.59 10.78
N PRO A 45 6.95 -3.46 11.63
CA PRO A 45 7.34 -4.81 11.24
C PRO A 45 6.15 -5.71 10.88
N ALA A 46 4.94 -5.40 11.35
CA ALA A 46 3.73 -6.10 10.99
C ALA A 46 3.12 -5.59 9.68
N ALA A 47 3.59 -4.47 9.13
CA ALA A 47 3.08 -3.94 7.88
C ALA A 47 3.59 -4.71 6.65
N PHE A 48 2.72 -4.87 5.66
CA PHE A 48 3.12 -5.40 4.36
C PHE A 48 3.76 -4.31 3.52
N ILE A 49 5.02 -4.50 3.14
CA ILE A 49 5.78 -3.50 2.36
C ILE A 49 6.08 -4.06 0.97
N ALA A 50 5.49 -3.45 -0.06
CA ALA A 50 5.74 -3.76 -1.46
C ALA A 50 6.32 -2.53 -2.17
N MET A 51 7.63 -2.37 -2.08
CA MET A 51 8.33 -1.21 -2.66
C MET A 51 9.40 -1.59 -3.68
N ASN A 52 9.58 -0.72 -4.68
CA ASN A 52 10.73 -0.75 -5.58
C ASN A 52 11.77 0.25 -5.11
N PHE A 53 13.04 -0.14 -5.09
CA PHE A 53 14.14 0.74 -4.65
C PHE A 53 14.25 2.06 -5.44
N TRP A 54 13.87 2.07 -6.71
CA TRP A 54 13.91 3.27 -7.58
C TRP A 54 12.60 4.08 -7.59
N VAL A 55 11.55 3.64 -6.89
CA VAL A 55 10.29 4.38 -6.78
C VAL A 55 10.19 4.97 -5.40
N LYS A 56 10.24 6.29 -5.33
CA LYS A 56 10.29 7.02 -4.07
C LYS A 56 8.92 7.47 -3.55
N THR A 57 7.86 7.28 -4.33
CA THR A 57 6.49 7.65 -3.98
C THR A 57 5.64 6.39 -3.80
N GLY A 58 4.52 6.50 -3.09
CA GLY A 58 3.65 5.34 -2.91
C GLY A 58 2.35 5.66 -2.20
N VAL A 59 1.64 4.61 -1.84
CA VAL A 59 0.37 4.67 -1.13
C VAL A 59 0.47 3.86 0.14
N LYS A 60 0.01 4.44 1.25
CA LYS A 60 -0.24 3.74 2.51
C LYS A 60 -1.72 3.37 2.56
N VAL A 61 -2.01 2.08 2.59
CA VAL A 61 -3.36 1.54 2.64
C VAL A 61 -3.59 1.02 4.07
N ALA A 62 -4.36 1.75 4.87
CA ALA A 62 -4.69 1.35 6.22
C ALA A 62 -5.72 0.21 6.19
N LEU A 63 -5.45 -0.85 6.96
CA LEU A 63 -6.30 -2.01 7.02
C LEU A 63 -7.10 -2.04 8.32
N GLN A 64 -8.27 -2.66 8.25
CA GLN A 64 -9.14 -2.96 9.37
C GLN A 64 -9.59 -4.41 9.27
N ASP A 65 -8.64 -5.32 9.37
CA ASP A 65 -8.92 -6.73 9.59
C ASP A 65 -8.75 -7.05 11.08
N LYS A 66 -9.73 -7.71 11.70
CA LYS A 66 -9.68 -8.06 13.13
C LYS A 66 -8.89 -9.33 13.40
N ASN A 67 -8.69 -10.17 12.39
CA ASN A 67 -8.04 -11.47 12.51
C ASN A 67 -6.57 -11.41 12.09
N ASP A 68 -6.21 -10.42 11.27
CA ASP A 68 -4.86 -10.20 10.77
C ASP A 68 -4.20 -8.99 11.46
N PRO A 69 -2.98 -9.15 12.01
CA PRO A 69 -2.29 -8.09 12.72
C PRO A 69 -1.70 -7.02 11.80
N THR A 70 -1.80 -7.14 10.47
CA THR A 70 -1.21 -6.18 9.51
C THR A 70 -1.94 -4.83 9.57
N PRO A 71 -1.31 -3.77 10.11
CA PRO A 71 -2.01 -2.50 10.31
C PRO A 71 -2.21 -1.73 9.00
N TYR A 72 -1.28 -1.87 8.05
CA TYR A 72 -1.33 -1.21 6.75
C TYR A 72 -0.46 -1.91 5.71
N TRP A 73 -0.74 -1.63 4.44
CA TRP A 73 0.13 -1.96 3.31
C TRP A 73 0.82 -0.69 2.81
N LEU A 74 2.13 -0.77 2.58
CA LEU A 74 2.92 0.29 1.97
C LEU A 74 3.32 -0.12 0.55
N ILE A 75 2.76 0.54 -0.46
CA ILE A 75 2.88 0.13 -1.86
C ILE A 75 3.57 1.24 -2.64
N SER A 76 4.75 0.99 -3.21
CA SER A 76 5.38 1.97 -4.08
C SER A 76 4.60 2.12 -5.39
N SER A 77 4.33 3.35 -5.80
CA SER A 77 3.65 3.65 -7.06
C SER A 77 4.04 5.03 -7.54
N ARG A 78 4.36 5.16 -8.84
CA ARG A 78 4.56 6.45 -9.50
C ARG A 78 3.25 7.22 -9.69
N LYS A 79 2.12 6.52 -9.62
CA LYS A 79 0.76 7.05 -9.80
C LYS A 79 -0.03 6.89 -8.50
N ALA A 80 0.57 7.30 -7.38
CA ALA A 80 -0.01 7.13 -6.04
C ALA A 80 -1.40 7.77 -5.93
N THR A 81 -1.57 8.98 -6.44
CA THR A 81 -2.85 9.70 -6.42
C THR A 81 -3.94 8.99 -7.22
N GLU A 82 -3.61 8.40 -8.38
CA GLU A 82 -4.58 7.64 -9.17
C GLU A 82 -5.02 6.36 -8.45
N LEU A 83 -4.06 5.69 -7.79
CA LEU A 83 -4.37 4.48 -7.02
C LEU A 83 -5.28 4.78 -5.82
N VAL A 84 -5.06 5.88 -5.10
CA VAL A 84 -5.94 6.30 -4.01
C VAL A 84 -7.35 6.59 -4.52
N LYS A 85 -7.48 7.27 -5.66
CA LYS A 85 -8.79 7.54 -6.28
C LYS A 85 -9.54 6.27 -6.67
N ALA A 86 -8.82 5.24 -7.12
CA ALA A 86 -9.42 3.95 -7.47
C ALA A 86 -9.82 3.10 -6.23
N LEU A 87 -9.32 3.46 -5.05
CA LEU A 87 -9.59 2.80 -3.77
C LEU A 87 -10.58 3.59 -2.89
N SER A 88 -11.00 4.78 -3.32
CA SER A 88 -11.97 5.64 -2.60
C SER A 88 -13.40 5.38 -3.05
#